data_AF-A0AAU9K6Z4-F1
#
_entry.id   AF-A0AAU9K6Z4-F1
#
_cell.length_a   1.000
_cell.length_b   1.000
_cell.length_c   1.000
_cell.angle_alpha   90.00
_cell.angle_beta   90.00
_cell.angle_gamma   90.00
#
_symmetry.space_group_name_H-M   'P 1'
#
loop_
_entity.id
_entity.type
_entity.pdbx_description
1 polymer ?
#
loop_
_entity_poly.entity_id
_entity_poly.type
_entity_poly.pdbx_seq_one_letter_code
_entity_poly.pdbx_strand_id
1 'polypeptide(L)'
;MSERKKKSLTTISYKDALPHYHCRSEVTFGNLLTPRLKPRISLDKHRSPSSSFSTSEANSPNKKAASSFNDACSRTNKKEKHIFKELETIIERNSNLKTSLQKSSLEIELNKKSLTIERMQKEINEKNSKIFELENQINDMLKNKNFCEAQLSKGQSKKMEDYGAENMENTKNVYSNYEPQIVMDFLSNKEEQYKKKIDEVTAEKSKLQSKVNEMAKIIYNCQRENRILKEMRSHLTIITEQQENQVFLNLLIEENELLKEEIQSLSEKASEIPNNKVSELGNDLYIIMMELSQLLKITNAMYTEHKVDLVFLLGLTERKQLDTGNQWEKCRIMAKNIKSDMDELKKLISDVYAENCGEGCSVK
;
A
#
# COMPACT_ATOMS: atom_id res chain seq x y z
N MET A 1 49.26 -51.86 39.99
CA MET A 1 48.73 -51.48 38.68
C MET A 1 47.84 -50.26 38.85
N SER A 2 48.24 -49.16 38.21
CA SER A 2 47.75 -47.79 38.40
C SER A 2 47.23 -47.31 37.06
N GLU A 3 46.02 -46.75 37.01
CA GLU A 3 45.61 -45.88 35.91
C GLU A 3 44.57 -44.86 36.41
N ARG A 4 45.07 -43.71 36.87
CA ARG A 4 44.26 -42.49 37.08
C ARG A 4 44.23 -41.72 35.77
N LYS A 5 43.07 -41.72 35.09
CA LYS A 5 42.80 -40.83 33.95
C LYS A 5 42.66 -39.38 34.43
N LYS A 6 43.69 -38.56 34.18
CA LYS A 6 43.61 -37.10 34.25
C LYS A 6 42.76 -36.60 33.07
N LYS A 7 41.59 -36.02 33.33
CA LYS A 7 40.88 -35.17 32.36
C LYS A 7 41.31 -33.73 32.60
N SER A 8 42.01 -33.15 31.63
CA SER A 8 42.37 -31.74 31.58
C SER A 8 41.13 -30.90 31.29
N LEU A 9 40.82 -29.96 32.18
CA LEU A 9 39.87 -28.87 31.90
C LEU A 9 40.55 -27.85 30.99
N THR A 10 40.19 -27.86 29.71
CA THR A 10 40.47 -26.78 28.77
C THR A 10 39.62 -25.57 29.13
N THR A 11 40.27 -24.49 29.57
CA THR A 11 39.73 -23.14 29.69
C THR A 11 39.40 -22.60 28.29
N ILE A 12 38.11 -22.45 28.00
CA ILE A 12 37.63 -21.77 26.80
C ILE A 12 37.65 -20.26 27.09
N SER A 13 38.56 -19.55 26.43
CA SER A 13 38.66 -18.08 26.45
C SER A 13 37.49 -17.48 25.66
N TYR A 14 36.60 -16.75 26.34
CA TYR A 14 35.42 -16.11 25.78
C TYR A 14 35.69 -14.72 25.14
N LYS A 15 36.91 -14.46 24.65
CA LYS A 15 37.27 -13.13 24.13
C LYS A 15 37.06 -12.89 22.64
N ASP A 16 36.78 -13.91 21.83
CA ASP A 16 36.75 -13.75 20.36
C ASP A 16 35.42 -14.07 19.67
N ALA A 17 34.29 -14.05 20.39
CA ALA A 17 32.98 -14.36 19.80
C ALA A 17 31.96 -13.21 19.97
N LEU A 18 32.27 -12.04 19.41
CA LEU A 18 31.26 -11.02 19.13
C LEU A 18 31.36 -10.61 17.65
N PRO A 19 30.42 -11.02 16.78
CA PRO A 19 30.32 -10.42 15.47
C PRO A 19 29.82 -8.98 15.64
N HIS A 20 30.66 -8.02 15.27
CA HIS A 20 30.27 -6.63 15.04
C HIS A 20 29.23 -6.59 13.91
N TYR A 21 27.94 -6.64 14.27
CA TYR A 21 26.88 -6.28 13.34
C TYR A 21 26.81 -4.75 13.27
N HIS A 22 27.54 -4.18 12.30
CA HIS A 22 27.23 -2.85 11.79
C HIS A 22 25.87 -2.92 11.10
N CYS A 23 24.82 -2.53 11.81
CA CYS A 23 23.53 -2.24 11.20
C CYS A 23 23.63 -0.87 10.51
N ARG A 24 24.18 -0.87 9.29
CA ARG A 24 24.04 0.24 8.34
C ARG A 24 23.06 -0.21 7.26
N SER A 25 21.77 -0.05 7.53
CA SER A 25 20.76 0.01 6.49
C SER A 25 20.29 1.46 6.40
N GLU A 26 21.03 2.26 5.64
CA GLU A 26 20.45 3.44 5.00
C GLU A 26 19.42 2.90 4.00
N VAL A 27 18.17 2.76 4.45
CA VAL A 27 17.05 2.63 3.52
C VAL A 27 16.70 4.03 3.09
N THR A 28 17.37 4.50 2.04
CA THR A 28 16.87 5.60 1.22
C THR A 28 15.48 5.22 0.73
N PHE A 29 14.46 5.89 1.24
CA PHE A 29 13.13 5.90 0.63
C PHE A 29 13.27 6.51 -0.76
N GLY A 30 13.50 5.65 -1.75
CA GLY A 30 13.33 6.00 -3.15
C GLY A 30 11.87 6.36 -3.38
N ASN A 31 11.65 7.61 -3.81
CA ASN A 31 10.38 8.10 -4.31
C ASN A 31 9.89 7.20 -5.44
N LEU A 32 9.11 6.17 -5.11
CA LEU A 32 8.27 5.47 -6.08
C LEU A 32 7.08 6.37 -6.37
N LEU A 33 7.27 7.17 -7.42
CA LEU A 33 6.22 7.85 -8.16
C LEU A 33 5.13 6.84 -8.51
N THR A 34 4.00 6.90 -7.81
CA THR A 34 2.76 6.32 -8.29
C THR A 34 2.31 7.13 -9.50
N PRO A 35 1.99 6.51 -10.65
CA PRO A 35 1.31 7.22 -11.71
C PRO A 35 -0.12 7.47 -11.23
N ARG A 36 -0.37 8.70 -10.76
CA ARG A 36 -1.72 9.26 -10.62
C ARG A 36 -2.34 9.32 -12.01
N LEU A 37 -2.99 8.25 -12.43
CA LEU A 37 -3.97 8.29 -13.51
C LEU A 37 -5.16 9.10 -12.99
N LYS A 38 -5.17 10.39 -13.33
CA LYS A 38 -6.35 11.24 -13.19
C LYS A 38 -7.44 10.66 -14.10
N PRO A 39 -8.66 10.39 -13.62
CA PRO A 39 -9.78 10.16 -14.51
C PRO A 39 -10.02 11.46 -15.27
N ARG A 40 -9.77 11.43 -16.58
CA ARG A 40 -10.02 12.53 -17.50
C ARG A 40 -11.51 12.49 -17.83
N ILE A 41 -12.34 13.02 -16.92
CA ILE A 41 -13.76 13.27 -17.21
C ILE A 41 -13.81 14.49 -18.13
N SER A 42 -13.68 14.26 -19.44
CA SER A 42 -14.06 15.22 -20.47
C SER A 42 -15.59 15.28 -20.51
N LEU A 43 -16.15 16.26 -19.79
CA LEU A 43 -17.52 16.71 -20.00
C LEU A 43 -17.57 17.41 -21.36
N ASP A 44 -17.89 16.64 -22.40
CA ASP A 44 -18.26 17.20 -23.69
C ASP A 44 -19.58 17.95 -23.55
N LYS A 45 -19.48 19.28 -23.66
CA LYS A 45 -20.61 20.18 -23.83
C LYS A 45 -21.19 19.95 -25.21
N HIS A 46 -22.16 19.05 -25.33
CA HIS A 46 -23.04 19.03 -26.50
C HIS A 46 -23.86 20.32 -26.53
N ARG A 47 -23.48 21.16 -27.50
CA ARG A 47 -24.16 22.38 -27.92
C ARG A 47 -25.46 21.96 -28.61
N SER A 48 -26.60 22.23 -27.99
CA SER A 48 -27.92 21.99 -28.58
C SER A 48 -28.10 22.81 -29.87
N PRO A 49 -28.68 22.25 -30.94
CA PRO A 49 -29.06 23.03 -32.11
C PRO A 49 -30.26 23.91 -31.77
N SER A 50 -30.11 25.22 -31.97
CA SER A 50 -31.20 26.18 -31.96
C SER A 50 -32.06 25.98 -33.21
N SER A 51 -33.18 25.27 -33.09
CA SER A 51 -34.26 25.32 -34.08
C SER A 51 -35.32 26.31 -33.61
N SER A 52 -35.34 27.48 -34.26
CA SER A 52 -36.39 28.48 -34.13
C SER A 52 -37.60 28.02 -34.95
N PHE A 53 -38.55 27.35 -34.29
CA PHE A 53 -39.91 27.19 -34.82
C PHE A 53 -40.86 28.08 -34.01
N SER A 54 -41.30 29.15 -34.65
CA SER A 54 -42.29 30.08 -34.12
C SER A 54 -43.68 29.46 -34.26
N THR A 55 -44.24 28.96 -33.17
CA THR A 55 -45.68 28.69 -33.09
C THR A 55 -46.31 29.46 -31.93
N SER A 56 -47.32 30.22 -32.33
CA SER A 56 -48.33 30.98 -31.59
C SER A 56 -48.47 30.70 -30.09
N GLU A 57 -48.46 31.80 -29.34
CA GLU A 57 -48.83 31.93 -27.93
C GLU A 57 -50.19 31.32 -27.62
N ALA A 58 -50.18 30.14 -26.98
CA ALA A 58 -51.23 29.71 -26.09
C ALA A 58 -50.68 29.75 -24.66
N ASN A 59 -51.13 30.74 -23.87
CA ASN A 59 -50.84 30.90 -22.45
C ASN A 59 -51.49 29.75 -21.67
N SER A 60 -50.79 28.62 -21.58
CA SER A 60 -51.19 27.46 -20.76
C SER A 60 -50.53 27.52 -19.38
N PRO A 61 -51.29 27.37 -18.27
CA PRO A 61 -50.76 27.33 -16.90
C PRO A 61 -49.68 26.26 -16.66
N ASN A 62 -49.59 25.25 -17.54
CA ASN A 62 -48.68 24.11 -17.41
C ASN A 62 -47.18 24.45 -17.59
N LYS A 63 -46.83 25.55 -18.28
CA LYS A 63 -45.41 25.93 -18.45
C LYS A 63 -44.76 26.42 -17.16
N LYS A 64 -45.52 27.09 -16.28
CA LYS A 64 -45.00 27.54 -14.97
C LYS A 64 -44.75 26.35 -14.03
N ALA A 65 -45.67 25.37 -14.01
CA ALA A 65 -45.53 24.15 -13.22
C ALA A 65 -44.30 23.31 -13.66
N ALA A 66 -44.09 23.14 -14.96
CA ALA A 66 -42.93 22.42 -15.49
C ALA A 66 -41.59 23.11 -15.15
N SER A 67 -41.52 24.45 -15.23
CA SER A 67 -40.31 25.20 -14.84
C SER A 67 -40.03 25.10 -13.34
N SER A 68 -41.07 25.17 -12.51
CA SER A 68 -40.96 25.05 -11.05
C SER A 68 -40.49 23.66 -10.62
N PHE A 69 -40.90 22.61 -11.32
CA PHE A 69 -40.49 21.24 -11.03
C PHE A 69 -39.01 20.99 -11.40
N ASN A 70 -38.57 21.47 -12.56
CA ASN A 70 -37.17 21.36 -12.98
C ASN A 70 -36.21 22.15 -12.06
N ASP A 71 -36.64 23.31 -11.57
CA ASP A 71 -35.89 24.09 -10.58
C ASP A 71 -35.83 23.39 -9.22
N ALA A 72 -36.93 22.76 -8.78
CA ALA A 72 -36.95 21.97 -7.55
C ALA A 72 -36.02 20.76 -7.65
N CYS A 73 -36.06 20.02 -8.77
CA CYS A 73 -35.23 18.85 -9.03
C CYS A 73 -33.73 19.22 -9.15
N SER A 74 -33.43 20.38 -9.75
CA SER A 74 -32.06 20.91 -9.80
C SER A 74 -31.53 21.32 -8.43
N ARG A 75 -32.40 21.83 -7.55
CA ARG A 75 -32.04 22.18 -6.16
C ARG A 75 -31.84 20.93 -5.30
N THR A 76 -32.65 19.87 -5.47
CA THR A 76 -32.46 18.61 -4.74
C THR A 76 -31.16 17.92 -5.15
N ASN A 77 -30.89 17.80 -6.46
CA ASN A 77 -29.64 17.22 -6.96
C ASN A 77 -28.39 17.97 -6.46
N LYS A 78 -28.45 19.30 -6.33
CA LYS A 78 -27.34 20.08 -5.75
C LYS A 78 -27.15 19.83 -4.26
N LYS A 79 -28.25 19.72 -3.49
CA LYS A 79 -28.19 19.39 -2.06
C LYS A 79 -27.66 17.98 -1.83
N GLU A 80 -28.11 17.00 -2.61
CA GLU A 80 -27.62 15.62 -2.54
C GLU A 80 -26.12 15.56 -2.83
N LYS A 81 -25.64 16.19 -3.91
CA LYS A 81 -24.19 16.27 -4.20
C LYS A 81 -23.39 16.91 -3.07
N HIS A 82 -23.93 17.92 -2.38
CA HIS A 82 -23.28 18.53 -1.23
C HIS A 82 -23.20 17.55 -0.05
N ILE A 83 -24.31 16.87 0.26
CA ILE A 83 -24.38 15.88 1.35
C ILE A 83 -23.41 14.73 1.10
N PHE A 84 -23.34 14.19 -0.13
CA PHE A 84 -22.38 13.14 -0.48
C PHE A 84 -20.94 13.59 -0.27
N LYS A 85 -20.60 14.81 -0.69
CA LYS A 85 -19.25 15.36 -0.51
C LYS A 85 -18.89 15.57 0.97
N GLU A 86 -19.86 15.99 1.79
CA GLU A 86 -19.67 16.10 3.24
C GLU A 86 -19.47 14.74 3.90
N LEU A 87 -20.26 13.73 3.53
CA LEU A 87 -20.11 12.36 4.02
C LEU A 87 -18.75 11.77 3.68
N GLU A 88 -18.29 11.94 2.45
CA GLU A 88 -16.98 11.48 2.00
C GLU A 88 -15.85 12.13 2.82
N THR A 89 -15.97 13.44 3.06
CA THR A 89 -15.01 14.18 3.91
C THR A 89 -15.03 13.69 5.37
N ILE A 90 -16.20 13.35 5.91
CA ILE A 90 -16.33 12.82 7.29
C ILE A 90 -15.71 11.42 7.38
N ILE A 91 -15.95 10.56 6.40
CA ILE A 91 -15.37 9.20 6.34
C ILE A 91 -13.84 9.29 6.31
N GLU A 92 -13.28 10.16 5.47
CA GLU A 92 -11.84 10.37 5.37
C GLU A 92 -11.24 10.94 6.68
N ARG A 93 -11.92 11.87 7.35
CA ARG A 93 -11.46 12.37 8.67
C ARG A 93 -11.48 11.28 9.73
N ASN A 94 -12.51 10.44 9.75
CA ASN A 94 -12.64 9.37 10.74
C ASN A 94 -11.61 8.25 10.53
N SER A 95 -11.30 7.90 9.27
CA SER A 95 -10.26 6.91 8.99
C SER A 95 -8.88 7.40 9.44
N ASN A 96 -8.57 8.68 9.19
CA ASN A 96 -7.34 9.34 9.64
C ASN A 96 -7.24 9.44 11.17
N LEU A 97 -8.34 9.77 11.86
CA LEU A 97 -8.37 9.79 13.33
C LEU A 97 -8.12 8.40 13.92
N LYS A 98 -8.74 7.36 13.35
CA LYS A 98 -8.58 5.98 13.82
C LYS A 98 -7.14 5.50 13.70
N THR A 99 -6.50 5.75 12.56
CA THR A 99 -5.08 5.41 12.34
C THR A 99 -4.15 6.22 13.25
N SER A 100 -4.42 7.52 13.46
CA SER A 100 -3.65 8.35 14.39
C SER A 100 -3.74 7.87 15.84
N LEU A 101 -4.94 7.49 16.30
CA LEU A 101 -5.14 6.95 17.65
C LEU A 101 -4.40 5.63 17.85
N GLN A 102 -4.50 4.70 16.89
CA GLN A 102 -3.76 3.44 16.91
C GLN A 102 -2.25 3.66 16.97
N LYS A 103 -1.73 4.60 16.17
CA LYS A 103 -0.30 4.95 16.18
C LYS A 103 0.14 5.48 17.54
N SER A 104 -0.62 6.42 18.13
CA SER A 104 -0.27 6.98 19.45
C SER A 104 -0.30 5.93 20.56
N SER A 105 -1.26 4.99 20.50
CA SER A 105 -1.37 3.91 21.49
C SER A 105 -0.16 2.99 21.45
N LEU A 106 0.24 2.57 20.24
CA LEU A 106 1.43 1.75 20.03
C LEU A 106 2.71 2.46 20.48
N GLU A 107 2.82 3.75 20.22
CA GLU A 107 3.98 4.57 20.62
C GLU A 107 4.11 4.69 22.14
N ILE A 108 2.99 4.88 22.84
CA ILE A 108 2.94 4.86 24.32
C ILE A 108 3.38 3.49 24.85
N GLU A 109 2.90 2.40 24.26
CA GLU A 109 3.24 1.05 24.72
C GLU A 109 4.72 0.71 24.50
N LEU A 110 5.28 1.12 23.36
CA LEU A 110 6.70 1.00 23.04
C LEU A 110 7.56 1.79 24.03
N ASN A 111 7.19 3.04 24.33
CA ASN A 111 7.91 3.87 25.30
C ASN A 111 7.89 3.26 26.71
N LYS A 112 6.75 2.71 27.15
CA LYS A 112 6.66 2.00 28.44
C LYS A 112 7.58 0.78 28.49
N LYS A 113 7.64 -0.02 27.44
CA LYS A 113 8.54 -1.18 27.35
C LYS A 113 10.01 -0.74 27.35
N SER A 114 10.35 0.31 26.59
CA SER A 114 11.71 0.88 26.55
C SER A 114 12.18 1.33 27.93
N LEU A 115 11.36 2.12 28.64
CA LEU A 115 11.68 2.59 30.00
C LEU A 115 11.84 1.43 31.00
N THR A 116 11.10 0.34 30.80
CA THR A 116 11.21 -0.85 31.66
C THR A 116 12.52 -1.59 31.40
N ILE A 117 12.93 -1.72 30.13
CA ILE A 117 14.22 -2.31 29.76
C ILE A 117 15.38 -1.48 30.33
N GLU A 118 15.35 -0.15 30.16
CA GLU A 118 16.39 0.74 30.70
C GLU A 118 16.51 0.62 32.23
N ARG A 119 15.38 0.56 32.95
CA ARG A 119 15.37 0.39 34.41
C ARG A 119 16.01 -0.93 34.82
N MET A 120 15.64 -2.04 34.17
CA MET A 120 16.23 -3.36 34.45
C MET A 120 17.72 -3.39 34.13
N GLN A 121 18.13 -2.77 33.02
CA GLN A 121 19.54 -2.70 32.62
C GLN A 121 20.37 -1.94 33.68
N LYS A 122 19.82 -0.84 34.23
CA LYS A 122 20.46 -0.09 35.30
C LYS A 122 20.63 -0.93 36.57
N GLU A 123 19.59 -1.64 37.00
CA GLU A 123 19.69 -2.54 38.15
C GLU A 123 20.73 -3.66 37.96
N ILE A 124 20.81 -4.24 36.76
CA ILE A 124 21.82 -5.25 36.43
C ILE A 124 23.22 -4.67 36.57
N ASN A 125 23.45 -3.47 36.03
CA ASN A 125 24.76 -2.81 36.09
C ASN A 125 25.16 -2.47 37.53
N GLU A 126 24.23 -1.98 38.35
CA GLU A 126 24.47 -1.72 39.77
C GLU A 126 24.83 -2.99 40.53
N LYS A 127 24.10 -4.09 40.31
CA LYS A 127 24.39 -5.38 40.95
C LYS A 127 25.72 -5.98 40.50
N ASN A 128 26.04 -5.90 39.20
CA ASN A 128 27.34 -6.36 38.69
C ASN A 128 28.50 -5.57 39.30
N SER A 129 28.33 -4.25 39.48
CA SER A 129 29.34 -3.41 40.15
C SER A 129 29.53 -3.84 41.60
N LYS A 130 28.44 -4.14 42.31
CA LYS A 130 28.48 -4.65 43.69
C LYS A 130 29.17 -6.01 43.80
N ILE A 131 28.90 -6.92 42.85
CA ILE A 131 29.56 -8.22 42.78
C ILE A 131 31.06 -8.04 42.60
N PHE A 132 31.49 -7.17 41.68
CA PHE A 132 32.91 -6.90 41.46
C PHE A 132 33.62 -6.33 42.69
N GLU A 133 32.96 -5.41 43.42
CA GLU A 133 33.47 -4.92 44.71
C GLU A 133 33.67 -6.05 45.73
N LEU A 134 32.67 -6.92 45.88
CA LEU A 134 32.72 -8.04 46.82
C LEU A 134 33.81 -9.07 46.43
N GLU A 135 33.97 -9.35 45.14
CA GLU A 135 35.03 -10.23 44.64
C GLU A 135 36.43 -9.69 44.99
N ASN A 136 36.65 -8.39 44.85
CA ASN A 136 37.91 -7.76 45.26
C ASN A 136 38.15 -7.85 46.77
N GLN A 137 37.13 -7.58 47.59
CA GLN A 137 37.24 -7.72 49.05
C GLN A 137 37.58 -9.16 49.47
N ILE A 138 36.97 -10.16 48.83
CA ILE A 138 37.27 -11.58 49.08
C ILE A 138 38.73 -11.89 48.71
N ASN A 139 39.21 -11.40 47.56
CA ASN A 139 40.60 -11.61 47.14
C ASN A 139 41.60 -10.97 48.12
N ASP A 140 41.32 -9.78 48.64
CA ASP A 140 42.18 -9.14 49.63
C ASP A 140 42.16 -9.88 50.98
N MET A 141 40.99 -10.37 51.42
CA MET A 141 40.90 -11.24 52.59
C MET A 141 41.70 -12.54 52.40
N LEU A 142 41.66 -13.15 51.21
CA LEU A 142 42.45 -14.34 50.89
C LEU A 142 43.95 -14.07 50.91
N LYS A 143 44.41 -12.94 50.37
CA LYS A 143 45.82 -12.52 50.45
C LYS A 143 46.26 -12.32 51.90
N ASN A 144 45.45 -11.65 52.71
CA ASN A 144 45.72 -11.44 54.12
C ASN A 144 45.74 -12.75 54.91
N LYS A 145 44.81 -13.67 54.60
CA LYS A 145 44.81 -15.03 55.17
C LYS A 145 46.14 -15.74 54.87
N ASN A 146 46.53 -15.81 53.60
CA ASN A 146 47.76 -16.48 53.17
C ASN A 146 49.01 -15.84 53.81
N PHE A 147 49.03 -14.51 53.95
CA PHE A 147 50.10 -13.79 54.63
C PHE A 147 50.20 -14.17 56.12
N CYS A 148 49.06 -14.20 56.83
CA CYS A 148 49.01 -14.61 58.23
C CYS A 148 49.45 -16.08 58.41
N GLU A 149 48.99 -16.99 57.56
CA GLU A 149 49.39 -18.40 57.59
C GLU A 149 50.91 -18.55 57.35
N ALA A 150 51.48 -17.81 56.40
CA ALA A 150 52.92 -17.82 56.14
C ALA A 150 53.74 -17.27 57.32
N GLN A 151 53.25 -16.24 58.01
CA GLN A 151 53.90 -15.69 59.21
C GLN A 151 53.82 -16.65 60.40
N LEU A 152 52.68 -17.33 60.59
CA LEU A 152 52.52 -18.37 61.60
C LEU A 152 53.47 -19.55 61.35
N SER A 153 53.59 -20.01 60.10
CA SER A 153 54.54 -21.06 59.70
C SER A 153 55.99 -20.63 59.96
N LYS A 154 56.37 -19.39 59.60
CA LYS A 154 57.72 -18.85 59.91
C LYS A 154 57.98 -18.74 61.41
N GLY A 155 56.99 -18.33 62.19
CA GLY A 155 57.10 -18.26 63.65
C GLY A 155 57.27 -19.63 64.32
N GLN A 156 56.68 -20.68 63.75
CA GLN A 156 56.88 -22.06 64.21
C GLN A 156 58.25 -22.63 63.81
N SER A 157 58.77 -22.34 62.61
CA SER A 157 60.13 -22.76 62.22
C SER A 157 61.22 -22.04 63.02
N LYS A 158 61.09 -20.73 63.29
CA LYS A 158 62.10 -19.98 64.05
C LYS A 158 62.23 -20.43 65.50
N LYS A 159 61.14 -20.92 66.11
CA LYS A 159 61.17 -21.54 67.44
C LYS A 159 61.84 -22.92 67.48
N MET A 160 62.05 -23.58 66.34
CA MET A 160 62.85 -24.82 66.29
C MET A 160 64.34 -24.56 66.01
N GLU A 161 64.70 -23.47 65.33
CA GLU A 161 66.12 -23.13 65.07
C GLU A 161 66.85 -22.55 66.30
N ASP A 162 66.18 -21.77 67.16
CA ASP A 162 66.81 -21.20 68.37
C ASP A 162 66.97 -22.22 69.54
N TYR A 163 66.40 -23.42 69.44
CA TYR A 163 66.60 -24.49 70.43
C TYR A 163 67.67 -25.52 70.03
N GLY A 164 68.35 -25.30 68.88
CA GLY A 164 69.36 -26.21 68.33
C GLY A 164 70.80 -25.69 68.34
N ALA A 165 71.07 -24.48 68.84
CA ALA A 165 72.42 -23.94 68.92
C ALA A 165 72.75 -23.50 70.36
N GLU A 166 73.83 -24.05 70.87
CA GLU A 166 74.30 -24.00 72.27
C GLU A 166 74.54 -22.58 72.82
N ASN A 167 74.35 -22.47 74.14
CA ASN A 167 74.78 -21.40 75.07
C ASN A 167 74.01 -20.07 75.09
N MET A 168 73.21 -19.85 76.16
CA MET A 168 73.53 -18.80 77.14
C MET A 168 72.61 -18.83 78.37
N GLU A 169 73.24 -19.12 79.50
CA GLU A 169 72.89 -18.68 80.83
C GLU A 169 72.83 -17.13 80.87
N ASN A 170 71.90 -16.56 81.64
CA ASN A 170 71.70 -15.11 81.88
C ASN A 170 71.14 -14.22 80.74
N THR A 171 69.84 -14.34 80.50
CA THR A 171 68.94 -13.16 80.41
C THR A 171 67.53 -13.56 80.85
N LYS A 172 67.35 -13.60 82.17
CA LYS A 172 66.03 -13.45 82.78
C LYS A 172 65.60 -12.00 82.51
N ASN A 173 64.35 -11.83 82.11
CA ASN A 173 63.59 -10.57 82.07
C ASN A 173 63.69 -9.75 80.76
N VAL A 174 62.57 -9.73 80.00
CA VAL A 174 61.82 -8.51 79.59
C VAL A 174 60.70 -8.81 78.55
N TYR A 175 60.59 -10.00 77.94
CA TYR A 175 59.42 -10.34 77.09
C TYR A 175 58.57 -11.48 77.67
N SER A 176 58.07 -11.30 78.90
CA SER A 176 57.26 -12.30 79.62
C SER A 176 55.84 -11.81 79.95
N ASN A 177 55.18 -11.03 79.09
CA ASN A 177 53.79 -10.63 79.42
C ASN A 177 52.82 -10.40 78.26
N TYR A 178 53.07 -11.01 77.09
CA TYR A 178 51.99 -11.20 76.13
C TYR A 178 51.72 -12.69 75.99
N GLU A 179 50.74 -13.15 76.76
CA GLU A 179 50.23 -14.52 76.78
C GLU A 179 49.95 -14.99 75.34
N PRO A 180 50.74 -15.96 74.82
CA PRO A 180 50.49 -16.57 73.51
C PRO A 180 49.07 -17.14 73.39
N GLN A 181 48.46 -17.47 74.53
CA GLN A 181 47.10 -17.96 74.66
C GLN A 181 46.05 -16.91 74.24
N ILE A 182 46.18 -15.66 74.69
CA ILE A 182 45.25 -14.57 74.32
C ILE A 182 45.28 -14.33 72.81
N VAL A 183 46.46 -14.37 72.19
CA VAL A 183 46.61 -14.16 70.74
C VAL A 183 45.99 -15.33 69.96
N MET A 184 46.17 -16.57 70.43
CA MET A 184 45.52 -17.74 69.81
C MET A 184 44.00 -17.70 69.94
N ASP A 185 43.45 -17.35 71.10
CA ASP A 185 42.02 -17.25 71.31
C ASP A 185 41.40 -16.12 70.44
N PHE A 186 42.09 -14.99 70.31
CA PHE A 186 41.68 -13.91 69.42
C PHE A 186 41.66 -14.34 67.94
N LEU A 187 42.71 -15.03 67.48
CA LEU A 187 42.80 -15.53 66.11
C LEU A 187 41.74 -16.60 65.84
N SER A 188 41.50 -17.51 66.79
CA SER A 188 40.46 -18.55 66.66
C SER A 188 39.06 -17.94 66.58
N ASN A 189 38.76 -16.91 67.38
CA ASN A 189 37.49 -16.19 67.31
C ASN A 189 37.33 -15.43 65.97
N LYS A 190 38.40 -14.77 65.50
CA LYS A 190 38.42 -14.12 64.18
C LYS A 190 38.19 -15.13 63.05
N GLU A 191 38.81 -16.30 63.13
CA GLU A 191 38.64 -17.38 62.17
C GLU A 191 37.17 -17.84 62.11
N GLU A 192 36.54 -18.06 63.27
CA GLU A 192 35.13 -18.44 63.34
C GLU A 192 34.20 -17.35 62.76
N GLN A 193 34.47 -16.07 63.04
CA GLN A 193 33.73 -14.96 62.45
C GLN A 193 33.86 -14.91 60.92
N TYR A 194 35.07 -15.07 60.39
CA TYR A 194 35.28 -15.09 58.94
C TYR A 194 34.62 -16.30 58.30
N LYS A 195 34.63 -17.45 58.97
CA LYS A 195 33.95 -18.66 58.50
C LYS A 195 32.44 -18.43 58.36
N LYS A 196 31.79 -17.85 59.38
CA LYS A 196 30.35 -17.48 59.30
C LYS A 196 30.06 -16.53 58.14
N LYS A 197 30.89 -15.50 57.96
CA LYS A 197 30.75 -14.56 56.83
C LYS A 197 30.92 -15.25 55.47
N ILE A 198 31.86 -16.18 55.34
CA ILE A 198 32.07 -16.96 54.11
C ILE A 198 30.83 -17.81 53.81
N ASP A 199 30.24 -18.45 54.82
CA ASP A 199 29.02 -19.25 54.66
C ASP A 199 27.82 -18.38 54.24
N GLU A 200 27.65 -17.21 54.85
CA GLU A 200 26.62 -16.22 54.47
C GLU A 200 26.77 -15.74 53.03
N VAL A 201 27.99 -15.35 52.62
CA VAL A 201 28.27 -14.92 51.24
C VAL A 201 28.05 -16.06 50.24
N THR A 202 28.39 -17.30 50.62
CA THR A 202 28.18 -18.48 49.76
C THR A 202 26.70 -18.79 49.58
N ALA A 203 25.90 -18.63 50.64
CA ALA A 203 24.45 -18.75 50.59
C ALA A 203 23.81 -17.65 49.72
N GLU A 204 24.25 -16.39 49.88
CA GLU A 204 23.75 -15.27 49.09
C GLU A 204 24.11 -15.43 47.60
N LYS A 205 25.35 -15.83 47.29
CA LYS A 205 25.78 -16.15 45.93
C LYS A 205 24.89 -17.21 45.29
N SER A 206 24.59 -18.29 46.02
CA SER A 206 23.72 -19.37 45.52
C SER A 206 22.29 -18.86 45.24
N LYS A 207 21.75 -17.99 46.11
CA LYS A 207 20.44 -17.36 45.94
C LYS A 207 20.41 -16.42 44.73
N LEU A 208 21.44 -15.59 44.55
CA LEU A 208 21.57 -14.70 43.40
C LEU A 208 21.71 -15.48 42.10
N GLN A 209 22.48 -16.57 42.11
CA GLN A 209 22.63 -17.45 40.94
C GLN A 209 21.28 -18.05 40.50
N SER A 210 20.44 -18.48 41.44
CA SER A 210 19.09 -18.97 41.12
C SER A 210 18.24 -17.87 40.45
N LYS A 211 18.28 -16.65 40.99
CA LYS A 211 17.54 -15.52 40.41
C LYS A 211 18.03 -15.14 39.01
N VAL A 212 19.34 -15.18 38.76
CA VAL A 212 19.91 -14.94 37.43
C VAL A 212 19.41 -16.00 36.43
N ASN A 213 19.36 -17.27 36.84
CA ASN A 213 18.85 -18.35 36.00
C ASN A 213 17.35 -18.19 35.70
N GLU A 214 16.55 -17.72 36.68
CA GLU A 214 15.13 -17.40 36.47
C GLU A 214 14.95 -16.21 35.51
N MET A 215 15.72 -15.14 35.67
CA MET A 215 15.70 -14.00 34.76
C MET A 215 16.09 -14.40 33.34
N ALA A 216 17.09 -15.27 33.17
CA ALA A 216 17.47 -15.77 31.84
C ALA A 216 16.32 -16.53 31.16
N LYS A 217 15.53 -17.32 31.90
CA LYS A 217 14.33 -17.99 31.37
C LYS A 217 13.26 -16.99 30.95
N ILE A 218 13.02 -15.96 31.76
CA ILE A 218 12.05 -14.90 31.43
C ILE A 218 12.47 -14.16 30.16
N ILE A 219 13.75 -13.77 30.06
CA ILE A 219 14.29 -13.11 28.86
C ILE A 219 14.10 -13.99 27.61
N TYR A 220 14.41 -15.28 27.71
CA TYR A 220 14.21 -16.22 26.62
C TYR A 220 12.73 -16.29 26.17
N ASN A 221 11.80 -16.40 27.11
CA ASN A 221 10.37 -16.42 26.81
C ASN A 221 9.90 -15.12 26.17
N CYS A 222 10.30 -13.97 26.71
CA CYS A 222 9.97 -12.66 26.13
C CYS A 222 10.53 -12.52 24.71
N GLN A 223 11.76 -12.99 24.44
CA GLN A 223 12.32 -12.98 23.08
C GLN A 223 11.54 -13.88 22.13
N ARG A 224 11.10 -15.05 22.59
CA ARG A 224 10.25 -15.96 21.81
C ARG A 224 8.90 -15.32 21.46
N GLU A 225 8.22 -14.75 22.44
CA GLU A 225 6.95 -14.04 22.23
C GLU A 225 7.10 -12.85 21.28
N ASN A 226 8.21 -12.10 21.37
CA ASN A 226 8.48 -10.98 20.47
C ASN A 226 8.66 -11.43 19.01
N ARG A 227 9.24 -12.62 18.77
CA ARG A 227 9.33 -13.19 17.41
C ARG A 227 7.94 -13.54 16.87
N ILE A 228 7.11 -14.20 17.67
CA ILE A 228 5.73 -14.54 17.31
C ILE A 228 4.92 -13.27 16.99
N LEU A 229 5.03 -12.23 17.82
CA LEU A 229 4.34 -10.96 17.57
C LEU A 229 4.80 -10.27 16.28
N LYS A 230 6.09 -10.37 15.92
CA LYS A 230 6.60 -9.86 14.64
C LYS A 230 6.00 -10.61 13.45
N GLU A 231 5.91 -11.93 13.53
CA GLU A 231 5.27 -12.77 12.50
C GLU A 231 3.77 -12.44 12.38
N MET A 232 3.05 -12.32 13.49
CA MET A 232 1.64 -11.90 13.50
C MET A 232 1.44 -10.52 12.86
N ARG A 233 2.35 -9.57 13.10
CA ARG A 233 2.29 -8.24 12.47
C ARG A 233 2.46 -8.31 10.95
N SER A 234 3.36 -9.16 10.45
CA SER A 234 3.47 -9.36 8.99
C SER A 234 2.20 -9.97 8.39
N HIS A 235 1.60 -10.97 9.05
CA HIS A 235 0.33 -11.53 8.59
C HIS A 235 -0.80 -10.51 8.58
N LEU A 236 -0.88 -9.65 9.60
CA LEU A 236 -1.89 -8.58 9.64
C LEU A 236 -1.74 -7.61 8.47
N THR A 237 -0.51 -7.29 8.08
CA THR A 237 -0.23 -6.41 6.93
C THR A 237 -0.73 -7.02 5.62
N ILE A 238 -0.49 -8.33 5.42
CA ILE A 238 -1.00 -9.07 4.25
C ILE A 238 -2.53 -9.08 4.23
N ILE A 239 -3.17 -9.31 5.39
CA ILE A 239 -4.64 -9.31 5.48
C ILE A 239 -5.21 -7.93 5.14
N THR A 240 -4.60 -6.85 5.62
CA THR A 240 -5.06 -5.49 5.28
C THR A 240 -4.92 -5.19 3.79
N GLU A 241 -3.79 -5.58 3.16
CA GLU A 241 -3.61 -5.44 1.71
C GLU A 241 -4.64 -6.26 0.92
N GLN A 242 -4.96 -7.48 1.37
CA GLN A 242 -6.01 -8.31 0.76
C GLN A 242 -7.40 -7.68 0.88
N GLN A 243 -7.72 -7.05 2.03
CA GLN A 243 -8.98 -6.35 2.21
C GLN A 243 -9.10 -5.12 1.30
N GLU A 244 -8.04 -4.34 1.14
CA GLU A 244 -8.00 -3.20 0.21
C GLU A 244 -8.19 -3.66 -1.24
N ASN A 245 -7.49 -4.72 -1.65
CA ASN A 245 -7.65 -5.32 -2.98
C ASN A 245 -9.07 -5.86 -3.20
N GLN A 246 -9.72 -6.43 -2.18
CA GLN A 246 -11.09 -6.90 -2.28
C GLN A 246 -12.08 -5.75 -2.48
N VAL A 247 -11.89 -4.62 -1.79
CA VAL A 247 -12.71 -3.42 -1.98
C VAL A 247 -12.54 -2.88 -3.40
N PHE A 248 -11.30 -2.80 -3.88
CA PHE A 248 -11.01 -2.36 -5.26
C PHE A 248 -11.64 -3.28 -6.31
N LEU A 249 -11.57 -4.60 -6.12
CA LEU A 249 -12.21 -5.58 -7.01
C LEU A 249 -13.73 -5.39 -7.07
N ASN A 250 -14.38 -5.14 -5.93
CA ASN A 250 -15.83 -4.91 -5.89
C ASN A 250 -16.22 -3.64 -6.66
N LEU A 251 -15.42 -2.57 -6.56
CA LEU A 251 -15.65 -1.34 -7.34
C LEU A 251 -15.53 -1.58 -8.85
N LEU A 252 -14.53 -2.36 -9.29
CA LEU A 252 -14.37 -2.73 -10.70
C LEU A 252 -15.52 -3.61 -11.21
N ILE A 253 -16.10 -4.46 -10.37
CA ILE A 253 -17.28 -5.26 -10.72
C ILE A 253 -18.48 -4.33 -10.94
N GLU A 254 -18.72 -3.38 -10.03
CA GLU A 254 -19.80 -2.39 -10.15
C GLU A 254 -19.67 -1.55 -11.42
N GLU A 255 -18.46 -1.04 -11.71
CA GLU A 255 -18.19 -0.28 -12.94
C GLU A 255 -18.44 -1.13 -14.21
N ASN A 256 -18.06 -2.41 -14.20
CA ASN A 256 -18.33 -3.31 -15.32
C ASN A 256 -19.83 -3.57 -15.53
N GLU A 257 -20.61 -3.70 -14.46
CA GLU A 257 -22.07 -3.86 -14.59
C GLU A 257 -22.72 -2.59 -15.14
N LEU A 258 -22.31 -1.40 -14.68
CA LEU A 258 -22.79 -0.12 -15.24
C LEU A 258 -22.45 0.01 -16.73
N LEU A 259 -21.23 -0.35 -17.14
CA LEU A 259 -20.84 -0.34 -18.55
C LEU A 259 -21.64 -1.33 -19.39
N LYS A 260 -21.99 -2.51 -18.85
CA LYS A 260 -22.87 -3.47 -19.54
C LYS A 260 -24.26 -2.90 -19.77
N GLU A 261 -24.85 -2.27 -18.75
CA GLU A 261 -26.15 -1.60 -18.86
C GLU A 261 -26.12 -0.47 -19.90
N GLU A 262 -25.06 0.32 -19.93
CA GLU A 262 -24.87 1.39 -20.93
C GLU A 262 -24.77 0.81 -22.35
N ILE A 263 -23.95 -0.22 -22.55
CA ILE A 263 -23.82 -0.92 -23.84
C ILE A 263 -25.17 -1.49 -24.27
N GLN A 264 -25.92 -2.09 -23.36
CA GLN A 264 -27.25 -2.62 -23.67
C GLN A 264 -28.22 -1.51 -24.09
N SER A 265 -28.27 -0.39 -23.36
CA SER A 265 -29.09 0.76 -23.73
C SER A 265 -28.71 1.35 -25.09
N LEU A 266 -27.41 1.43 -25.39
CA LEU A 266 -26.92 1.89 -26.69
C LEU A 266 -27.28 0.91 -27.82
N SER A 267 -27.21 -0.41 -27.56
CA SER A 267 -27.62 -1.45 -28.49
C SER A 267 -29.12 -1.38 -28.80
N GLU A 268 -29.95 -1.18 -27.78
CA GLU A 268 -31.40 -0.97 -27.93
C GLU A 268 -31.68 0.27 -28.78
N LYS A 269 -31.06 1.41 -28.47
CA LYS A 269 -31.17 2.64 -29.28
C LYS A 269 -30.69 2.45 -30.72
N ALA A 270 -29.60 1.69 -30.93
CA ALA A 270 -29.10 1.38 -32.26
C ALA A 270 -30.06 0.49 -33.04
N SER A 271 -30.75 -0.45 -32.37
CA SER A 271 -31.81 -1.26 -32.98
C SER A 271 -33.07 -0.45 -33.30
N GLU A 272 -33.33 0.61 -32.54
CA GLU A 272 -34.41 1.58 -32.79
C GLU A 272 -34.08 2.56 -33.92
N ILE A 273 -32.81 2.74 -34.31
CA ILE A 273 -32.46 3.42 -35.56
C ILE A 273 -33.11 2.58 -36.65
N PRO A 274 -34.27 3.00 -37.19
CA PRO A 274 -35.16 2.05 -37.80
C PRO A 274 -34.49 1.57 -39.07
N ASN A 275 -34.33 0.26 -39.19
CA ASN A 275 -34.17 -0.38 -40.49
C ASN A 275 -35.23 0.15 -41.47
N ASN A 276 -36.40 0.59 -40.97
CA ASN A 276 -37.42 1.27 -41.74
C ASN A 276 -36.98 2.64 -42.26
N LYS A 277 -36.24 3.48 -41.52
CA LYS A 277 -35.75 4.76 -42.04
C LYS A 277 -34.64 4.56 -43.05
N VAL A 278 -33.72 3.64 -42.80
CA VAL A 278 -32.66 3.29 -43.76
C VAL A 278 -33.26 2.65 -45.02
N SER A 279 -34.29 1.81 -44.86
CA SER A 279 -35.04 1.18 -45.96
C SER A 279 -35.93 2.18 -46.71
N GLU A 280 -36.59 3.11 -46.02
CA GLU A 280 -37.37 4.21 -46.61
C GLU A 280 -36.46 5.11 -47.44
N LEU A 281 -35.34 5.57 -46.86
CA LEU A 281 -34.32 6.29 -47.61
C LEU A 281 -33.79 5.47 -48.79
N GLY A 282 -33.54 4.17 -48.61
CA GLY A 282 -33.13 3.27 -49.69
C GLY A 282 -34.16 3.18 -50.83
N ASN A 283 -35.45 3.09 -50.49
CA ASN A 283 -36.56 3.04 -51.43
C ASN A 283 -36.73 4.37 -52.17
N ASP A 284 -36.67 5.50 -51.46
CA ASP A 284 -36.74 6.83 -52.05
C ASP A 284 -35.59 7.05 -53.04
N LEU A 285 -34.38 6.63 -52.67
CA LEU A 285 -33.19 6.71 -53.52
C LEU A 285 -33.33 5.82 -54.76
N TYR A 286 -33.92 4.63 -54.62
CA TYR A 286 -34.24 3.74 -55.74
C TYR A 286 -35.26 4.37 -56.72
N ILE A 287 -36.33 4.98 -56.21
CA ILE A 287 -37.33 5.68 -57.03
C ILE A 287 -36.67 6.82 -57.81
N ILE A 288 -35.90 7.68 -57.14
CA ILE A 288 -35.17 8.79 -57.77
C ILE A 288 -34.23 8.28 -58.85
N MET A 289 -33.48 7.20 -58.59
CA MET A 289 -32.59 6.58 -59.59
C MET A 289 -33.37 6.06 -60.81
N MET A 290 -34.54 5.47 -60.61
CA MET A 290 -35.40 5.01 -61.70
C MET A 290 -35.93 6.15 -62.56
N GLU A 291 -36.41 7.22 -61.93
CA GLU A 291 -36.88 8.44 -62.62
C GLU A 291 -35.75 9.09 -63.44
N LEU A 292 -34.55 9.21 -62.86
CA LEU A 292 -33.38 9.76 -63.53
C LEU A 292 -32.92 8.89 -64.72
N SER A 293 -32.99 7.56 -64.58
CA SER A 293 -32.71 6.62 -65.67
C SER A 293 -33.68 6.80 -66.84
N GLN A 294 -34.98 6.96 -66.56
CA GLN A 294 -35.99 7.24 -67.59
C GLN A 294 -35.74 8.59 -68.26
N LEU A 295 -35.45 9.63 -67.48
CA LEU A 295 -35.16 10.98 -67.99
C LEU A 295 -33.92 11.01 -68.88
N LEU A 296 -32.88 10.27 -68.53
CA LEU A 296 -31.68 10.09 -69.35
C LEU A 296 -31.98 9.36 -70.66
N LYS A 297 -32.84 8.32 -70.66
CA LYS A 297 -33.28 7.63 -71.88
C LYS A 297 -34.02 8.58 -72.83
N ILE A 298 -34.95 9.38 -72.29
CA ILE A 298 -35.68 10.41 -73.06
C ILE A 298 -34.68 11.40 -73.67
N THR A 299 -33.76 11.91 -72.85
CA THR A 299 -32.75 12.88 -73.27
C THR A 299 -31.83 12.34 -74.37
N ASN A 300 -31.38 11.09 -74.25
CA ASN A 300 -30.48 10.48 -75.24
C ASN A 300 -31.19 10.20 -76.57
N ALA A 301 -32.46 9.77 -76.52
CA ALA A 301 -33.26 9.55 -77.72
C ALA A 301 -33.55 10.87 -78.46
N MET A 302 -33.77 11.95 -77.70
CA MET A 302 -33.80 13.31 -78.21
C MET A 302 -32.47 13.67 -78.89
N TYR A 303 -31.33 13.53 -78.21
CA TYR A 303 -30.02 13.91 -78.73
C TYR A 303 -29.63 13.21 -80.04
N THR A 304 -30.11 12.00 -80.28
CA THR A 304 -29.78 11.18 -81.46
C THR A 304 -30.68 11.42 -82.69
N GLU A 305 -31.47 12.49 -82.69
CA GLU A 305 -32.42 12.87 -83.76
C GLU A 305 -33.49 11.83 -84.09
N HIS A 306 -33.63 10.78 -83.25
CA HIS A 306 -34.77 9.91 -83.34
C HIS A 306 -36.02 10.71 -82.96
N LYS A 307 -36.99 10.80 -83.90
CA LYS A 307 -38.33 11.35 -83.65
C LYS A 307 -39.04 10.47 -82.63
N VAL A 308 -38.76 10.69 -81.35
CA VAL A 308 -39.49 10.02 -80.29
C VAL A 308 -40.68 10.90 -79.94
N ASP A 309 -41.88 10.31 -80.07
CA ASP A 309 -43.12 10.98 -79.70
C ASP A 309 -43.11 11.16 -78.16
N LEU A 310 -42.72 12.35 -77.70
CA LEU A 310 -42.66 12.71 -76.28
C LEU A 310 -43.98 12.44 -75.57
N VAL A 311 -45.09 12.50 -76.31
CA VAL A 311 -46.44 12.17 -75.86
C VAL A 311 -46.54 10.70 -75.44
N PHE A 312 -45.92 9.79 -76.21
CA PHE A 312 -45.86 8.36 -75.91
C PHE A 312 -44.94 8.05 -74.72
N LEU A 313 -43.78 8.71 -74.63
CA LEU A 313 -42.82 8.46 -73.53
C LEU A 313 -43.27 9.04 -72.17
N LEU A 314 -44.03 10.14 -72.17
CA LEU A 314 -44.56 10.75 -70.95
C LEU A 314 -45.95 10.23 -70.55
N GLY A 315 -46.52 9.27 -71.30
CA GLY A 315 -47.84 8.72 -71.05
C GLY A 315 -48.98 9.75 -71.17
N LEU A 316 -48.75 10.84 -71.90
CA LEU A 316 -49.75 11.89 -72.10
C LEU A 316 -50.71 11.44 -73.21
N THR A 317 -52.01 11.42 -72.94
CA THR A 317 -53.01 10.91 -73.90
C THR A 317 -53.46 11.94 -74.95
N GLU A 318 -53.03 13.21 -74.85
CA GLU A 318 -53.42 14.27 -75.77
C GLU A 318 -52.22 14.94 -76.46
N ARG A 319 -52.20 14.87 -77.80
CA ARG A 319 -51.24 15.59 -78.65
C ARG A 319 -51.58 17.08 -78.69
N LYS A 320 -51.04 17.86 -77.75
CA LYS A 320 -50.93 19.31 -77.95
C LYS A 320 -49.70 19.59 -78.81
N GLN A 321 -49.88 20.29 -79.94
CA GLN A 321 -48.76 20.78 -80.75
C GLN A 321 -47.91 21.72 -79.89
N LEU A 322 -46.75 21.24 -79.46
CA LEU A 322 -45.75 22.02 -78.75
C LEU A 322 -44.85 22.69 -79.78
N ASP A 323 -44.85 24.01 -79.79
CA ASP A 323 -43.92 24.83 -80.57
C ASP A 323 -42.49 24.58 -80.04
N THR A 324 -41.65 23.96 -80.88
CA THR A 324 -40.42 23.25 -80.46
C THR A 324 -39.15 24.10 -80.52
N GLY A 325 -39.21 25.32 -81.08
CA GLY A 325 -38.01 26.11 -81.42
C GLY A 325 -37.12 26.54 -80.24
N ASN A 326 -37.67 26.73 -79.04
CA ASN A 326 -36.92 27.16 -77.84
C ASN A 326 -37.02 26.16 -76.66
N GLN A 327 -37.77 25.08 -76.84
CA GLN A 327 -37.90 24.05 -75.81
C GLN A 327 -36.69 23.10 -75.81
N TRP A 328 -36.07 22.89 -76.98
CA TRP A 328 -34.90 22.03 -77.11
C TRP A 328 -33.70 22.49 -76.28
N GLU A 329 -33.35 23.77 -76.38
CA GLU A 329 -32.20 24.30 -75.66
C GLU A 329 -32.46 24.30 -74.15
N LYS A 330 -33.70 24.54 -73.72
CA LYS A 330 -34.11 24.39 -72.32
C LYS A 330 -33.96 22.95 -71.83
N CYS A 331 -34.41 21.96 -72.62
CA CYS A 331 -34.22 20.55 -72.31
C CYS A 331 -32.73 20.16 -72.26
N ARG A 332 -31.92 20.70 -73.16
CA ARG A 332 -30.46 20.48 -73.20
C ARG A 332 -29.76 21.03 -71.95
N ILE A 333 -30.11 22.23 -71.52
CA ILE A 333 -29.59 22.85 -70.30
C ILE A 333 -30.05 22.04 -69.07
N MET A 334 -31.33 21.66 -69.03
CA MET A 334 -31.87 20.84 -67.95
C MET A 334 -31.15 19.50 -67.83
N ALA A 335 -30.91 18.82 -68.94
CA ALA A 335 -30.14 17.56 -68.97
C ALA A 335 -28.69 17.71 -68.48
N LYS A 336 -28.02 18.83 -68.80
CA LYS A 336 -26.67 19.10 -68.28
C LYS A 336 -26.69 19.30 -66.76
N ASN A 337 -27.67 20.03 -66.24
CA ASN A 337 -27.81 20.27 -64.81
C ASN A 337 -28.09 18.95 -64.06
N ILE A 338 -29.03 18.15 -64.54
CA ILE A 338 -29.33 16.82 -63.98
C ILE A 338 -28.09 15.92 -63.96
N LYS A 339 -27.28 15.94 -65.03
CA LYS A 339 -26.04 15.17 -65.07
C LYS A 339 -25.04 15.64 -64.02
N SER A 340 -24.88 16.96 -63.85
CA SER A 340 -24.01 17.54 -62.82
C SER A 340 -24.47 17.13 -61.41
N ASP A 341 -25.76 17.26 -61.14
CA ASP A 341 -26.35 16.89 -59.84
C ASP A 341 -26.17 15.39 -59.55
N MET A 342 -26.27 14.55 -60.58
CA MET A 342 -26.01 13.11 -60.47
C MET A 342 -24.55 12.77 -60.15
N ASP A 343 -23.59 13.51 -60.70
CA ASP A 343 -22.18 13.29 -60.42
C ASP A 343 -21.83 13.78 -58.99
N GLU A 344 -22.46 14.86 -58.50
CA GLU A 344 -22.34 15.30 -57.11
C GLU A 344 -22.96 14.31 -56.13
N LEU A 345 -24.14 13.77 -56.45
CA LEU A 345 -24.81 12.75 -55.63
C LEU A 345 -23.97 11.47 -55.53
N LYS A 346 -23.35 11.02 -56.63
CA LYS A 346 -22.43 9.86 -56.61
C LYS A 346 -21.25 10.10 -55.68
N LYS A 347 -20.70 11.30 -55.67
CA LYS A 347 -19.59 11.67 -54.79
C LYS A 347 -20.02 11.62 -53.32
N LEU A 348 -21.16 12.22 -52.99
CA LEU A 348 -21.73 12.17 -51.64
C LEU A 348 -21.97 10.73 -51.15
N ILE A 349 -22.52 9.86 -52.01
CA ILE A 349 -22.71 8.44 -51.68
C ILE A 349 -21.36 7.75 -51.42
N SER A 350 -20.35 8.04 -52.23
CA SER A 350 -18.99 7.50 -52.03
C SER A 350 -18.37 7.94 -50.71
N ASP A 351 -18.53 9.21 -50.34
CA ASP A 351 -18.00 9.77 -49.09
C ASP A 351 -18.69 9.14 -47.87
N VAL A 352 -20.03 9.02 -47.89
CA VAL A 352 -20.80 8.34 -46.83
C VAL A 352 -20.43 6.86 -46.70
N TYR A 353 -20.15 6.19 -47.82
CA TYR A 353 -19.72 4.79 -47.79
C TYR A 353 -18.31 4.65 -47.17
N ALA A 354 -17.39 5.55 -47.50
CA ALA A 354 -16.04 5.56 -46.93
C ALA A 354 -16.04 5.83 -45.42
N GLU A 355 -16.89 6.75 -44.94
CA GLU A 355 -17.06 7.01 -43.51
C GLU A 355 -17.60 5.79 -42.75
N ASN A 356 -18.55 5.06 -43.33
CA ASN A 356 -19.21 3.94 -42.66
C ASN A 356 -18.42 2.62 -42.71
N CYS A 357 -17.62 2.38 -43.75
CA CYS A 357 -16.86 1.13 -43.89
C CYS A 357 -15.42 1.20 -43.34
N GLY A 358 -14.96 2.37 -42.89
CA GLY A 358 -13.59 2.61 -42.45
C GLY A 358 -12.59 2.61 -43.61
N GLU A 359 -11.42 3.22 -43.43
CA GLU A 359 -10.39 3.47 -44.46
C GLU A 359 -9.79 2.22 -45.17
N GLY A 360 -10.35 1.02 -44.98
CA GLY A 360 -9.87 -0.25 -45.54
C GLY A 360 -10.73 -0.90 -46.63
N CYS A 361 -11.94 -0.43 -46.91
CA CYS A 361 -12.85 -1.09 -47.87
C CYS A 361 -12.77 -0.43 -49.27
N SER A 362 -11.86 -0.91 -50.13
CA SER A 362 -11.87 -0.54 -51.54
C SER A 362 -13.03 -1.22 -52.27
N VAL A 363 -13.94 -0.42 -52.84
CA VAL A 363 -15.01 -0.88 -53.73
C VAL A 363 -14.38 -1.39 -55.03
N LYS A 364 -14.64 -2.66 -55.40
CA LYS A 364 -14.28 -3.25 -56.69
C LYS A 364 -15.39 -3.05 -57.72
#